data_AF-Q3AT70-F1
#
_entry.id   AF-Q3AT70-F1
#
_cell.length_a   1.000
_cell.length_b   1.000
_cell.length_c   1.000
_cell.angle_alpha   90.00
_cell.angle_beta   90.00
_cell.angle_gamma   90.00
#
_symmetry.space_group_name_H-M   'P 1'
#
loop_
_entity.id
_entity.type
_entity.pdbx_description
1 polymer ?
#
loop_
_entity_poly.entity_id
_entity_poly.type
_entity_poly.pdbx_seq_one_letter_code
_entity_poly.pdbx_strand_id
1 'polypeptide(L)'
;MHPETAQIVHAIESLKQAPNFIKDYIFPIANAFFTSLLGAGIAYFTLRYQEVIQIEKDKMDTVNKWTLLVDEARSSLLAIKSNYHGNLTDSPIQRALAIRTVLFTATPINEEYLHLFFLIPKATEKKCEYQKWSQISIIRTMVLNYNNLLKLWIKRNEVERPIKEKLLQKYSQNAYADVNTDQIIECIGAANFASLVDLTEHVIKLTDDLLVEFDNFLHEFPNYAKTLINTKRLKRYGSILTYSNNSNKKLLSMLEKSPTSNYESVIKLFGMTVEQLREKYKTGYEL
;
A
#
# COMPACT_ATOMS: atom_id res chain seq x y z
N MET A 1 0.34 -56.16 81.87
CA MET A 1 0.31 -55.98 80.40
C MET A 1 0.57 -57.34 79.75
N HIS A 2 -0.28 -57.76 78.81
CA HIS A 2 -0.30 -59.13 78.26
C HIS A 2 0.78 -59.35 77.19
N PRO A 3 1.41 -60.55 77.13
CA PRO A 3 2.49 -60.87 76.18
C PRO A 3 2.05 -60.76 74.70
N GLU A 4 0.76 -60.98 74.41
CA GLU A 4 0.19 -60.81 73.07
C GLU A 4 0.23 -59.35 72.59
N THR A 5 0.02 -58.38 73.49
CA THR A 5 0.14 -56.96 73.14
C THR A 5 1.58 -56.59 72.76
N ALA A 6 2.58 -57.21 73.38
CA ALA A 6 3.99 -56.98 73.02
C ALA A 6 4.34 -57.57 71.64
N GLN A 7 3.80 -58.74 71.30
CA GLN A 7 4.01 -59.36 69.98
C GLN A 7 3.30 -58.58 68.87
N ILE A 8 2.09 -58.07 69.12
CA ILE A 8 1.38 -57.19 68.18
C ILE A 8 2.15 -55.88 67.97
N VAL A 9 2.66 -55.27 69.04
CA VAL A 9 3.48 -54.05 68.96
C VAL A 9 4.76 -54.30 68.15
N HIS A 10 5.46 -55.40 68.42
CA HIS A 10 6.67 -55.76 67.67
C HIS A 10 6.38 -56.06 66.19
N ALA A 11 5.27 -56.73 65.88
CA ALA A 11 4.85 -56.96 64.51
C ALA A 11 4.52 -55.63 63.78
N ILE A 12 3.83 -54.70 64.46
CA ILE A 12 3.52 -53.35 63.95
C ILE A 12 4.80 -52.53 63.72
N GLU A 13 5.78 -52.60 64.63
CA GLU A 13 7.07 -51.94 64.48
C GLU A 13 7.91 -52.54 63.36
N SER A 14 7.86 -53.87 63.16
CA SER A 14 8.54 -54.55 62.05
C SER A 14 7.91 -54.27 60.67
N LEU A 15 6.63 -53.89 60.63
CA LEU A 15 5.92 -53.47 59.43
C LEU A 15 6.19 -52.00 59.06
N LYS A 16 6.69 -51.17 59.99
CA LYS A 16 7.20 -49.83 59.66
C LYS A 16 8.47 -50.00 58.82
N GLN A 17 8.32 -49.92 57.50
CA GLN A 17 9.44 -49.82 56.58
C GLN A 17 10.37 -48.71 57.07
N ALA A 18 11.66 -49.02 57.25
CA ALA A 18 12.64 -48.02 57.67
C ALA A 18 12.58 -46.83 56.71
N PRO A 19 12.50 -45.58 57.21
CA PRO A 19 12.37 -44.40 56.36
C PRO A 19 13.54 -44.37 55.38
N ASN A 20 13.25 -44.49 54.10
CA ASN A 20 14.28 -44.52 53.07
C ASN A 20 14.54 -43.08 52.69
N PHE A 21 15.52 -42.47 53.35
CA PHE A 21 15.87 -41.05 53.19
C PHE A 21 15.99 -40.62 51.71
N ILE A 22 16.53 -41.48 50.85
CA ILE A 22 16.65 -41.23 49.42
C ILE A 22 15.27 -41.15 48.76
N LYS A 23 14.39 -42.10 49.05
CA LYS A 23 13.05 -42.19 48.46
C LYS A 23 12.09 -41.13 49.01
N ASP A 24 12.18 -40.83 50.30
CA ASP A 24 11.19 -40.01 51.01
C ASP A 24 11.54 -38.52 50.99
N TYR A 25 12.83 -38.15 50.83
CA TYR A 25 13.28 -36.75 50.87
C TYR A 25 14.05 -36.33 49.62
N ILE A 26 15.07 -37.10 49.20
CA ILE A 26 15.90 -36.70 48.05
C ILE A 26 15.11 -36.81 46.74
N PHE A 27 14.40 -37.92 46.52
CA PHE A 27 13.71 -38.20 45.28
C PHE A 27 12.59 -37.19 44.98
N PRO A 28 11.71 -36.81 45.92
CA PRO A 28 10.69 -35.78 45.66
C PRO A 28 11.28 -34.40 45.36
N ILE A 29 12.33 -34.00 46.09
CA ILE A 29 13.01 -32.70 45.88
C ILE A 29 13.70 -32.69 44.51
N ALA A 30 14.47 -33.73 44.18
CA ALA A 30 15.13 -33.86 42.89
C ALA A 30 14.11 -33.90 41.75
N ASN A 31 13.03 -34.66 41.88
CA ASN A 31 11.98 -34.75 40.86
C ASN A 31 11.28 -33.40 40.65
N ALA A 32 10.95 -32.66 41.73
CA ALA A 32 10.39 -31.32 41.63
C ALA A 32 11.38 -30.32 41.00
N PHE A 33 12.67 -30.42 41.34
CA PHE A 33 13.73 -29.59 40.76
C PHE A 33 13.92 -29.86 39.26
N PHE A 34 14.04 -31.11 38.83
CA PHE A 34 14.19 -31.45 37.42
C PHE A 34 12.91 -31.14 36.62
N THR A 35 11.73 -31.37 37.19
CA THR A 35 10.45 -30.99 36.55
C THR A 35 10.33 -29.49 36.37
N SER A 36 10.71 -28.69 37.38
CA SER A 36 10.69 -27.23 37.27
C SER A 36 11.73 -26.70 36.27
N LEU A 37 12.94 -27.27 36.23
CA LEU A 37 13.95 -26.95 35.21
C LEU A 37 13.49 -27.32 33.80
N LEU A 38 12.89 -28.50 33.61
CA LEU A 38 12.33 -28.90 32.32
C LEU A 38 11.17 -27.99 31.91
N GLY A 39 10.28 -27.65 32.85
CA GLY A 39 9.19 -26.70 32.62
C GLY A 39 9.71 -25.32 32.20
N ALA A 40 10.71 -24.80 32.91
CA ALA A 40 11.35 -23.53 32.58
C ALA A 40 12.04 -23.57 31.20
N GLY A 41 12.73 -24.66 30.87
CA GLY A 41 13.34 -24.87 29.56
C GLY A 41 12.31 -24.89 28.44
N ILE A 42 11.23 -25.66 28.59
CA ILE A 42 10.13 -25.73 27.63
C ILE A 42 9.48 -24.35 27.45
N ALA A 43 9.22 -23.64 28.55
CA ALA A 43 8.64 -22.30 28.50
C ALA A 43 9.56 -21.33 27.73
N TYR A 44 10.85 -21.34 28.02
CA TYR A 44 11.83 -20.50 27.33
C TYR A 44 11.89 -20.76 25.82
N PHE A 45 11.98 -22.03 25.41
CA PHE A 45 11.98 -22.39 23.99
C PHE A 45 10.66 -22.03 23.30
N THR A 46 9.54 -22.24 23.99
CA THR A 46 8.21 -21.91 23.46
C THR A 46 8.04 -20.42 23.27
N LEU A 47 8.43 -19.59 24.25
CA LEU A 47 8.36 -18.13 24.16
C LEU A 47 9.19 -17.60 23.00
N ARG A 48 10.45 -18.03 22.88
CA ARG A 48 11.31 -17.64 21.75
C ARG A 48 10.74 -18.07 20.41
N TYR A 49 10.18 -19.27 20.33
CA TYR A 49 9.54 -19.74 19.11
C TYR A 49 8.32 -18.89 18.75
N GLN A 50 7.48 -18.55 19.73
CA GLN A 50 6.31 -17.69 19.56
C GLN A 50 6.69 -16.28 19.15
N GLU A 51 7.69 -15.65 19.79
CA GLU A 51 8.19 -14.33 19.42
C GLU A 51 8.65 -14.27 17.96
N VAL A 52 9.44 -15.26 17.54
CA VAL A 52 9.89 -15.30 16.14
C VAL A 52 8.73 -15.50 15.18
N ILE A 53 7.76 -16.37 15.51
CA ILE A 53 6.56 -16.50 14.68
C ILE A 53 5.78 -15.19 14.63
N GLN A 54 5.62 -14.51 15.76
CA GLN A 54 4.89 -13.24 15.81
C GLN A 54 5.53 -12.19 14.92
N ILE A 55 6.86 -12.04 14.98
CA ILE A 55 7.60 -11.14 14.08
C ILE A 55 7.36 -11.49 12.61
N GLU A 56 7.39 -12.78 12.26
CA GLU A 56 7.15 -13.21 10.87
C GLU A 56 5.69 -12.98 10.43
N LYS A 57 4.72 -13.14 11.34
CA LYS A 57 3.31 -12.79 11.09
C LYS A 57 3.15 -11.30 10.85
N ASP A 58 3.72 -10.46 11.71
CA ASP A 58 3.63 -9.00 11.62
C ASP A 58 4.20 -8.49 10.29
N LYS A 59 5.32 -9.07 9.82
CA LYS A 59 5.86 -8.78 8.48
C LYS A 59 4.87 -9.16 7.39
N MET A 60 4.30 -10.37 7.44
CA MET A 60 3.35 -10.85 6.44
C MET A 60 2.08 -9.99 6.39
N ASP A 61 1.53 -9.63 7.55
CA ASP A 61 0.37 -8.77 7.66
C ASP A 61 0.67 -7.37 7.14
N THR A 62 1.86 -6.85 7.41
CA THR A 62 2.31 -5.56 6.86
C THR A 62 2.36 -5.61 5.32
N VAL A 63 2.97 -6.65 4.73
CA VAL A 63 3.03 -6.80 3.27
C VAL A 63 1.63 -6.88 2.67
N ASN A 64 0.75 -7.68 3.26
CA ASN A 64 -0.63 -7.85 2.80
C ASN A 64 -1.41 -6.54 2.90
N LYS A 65 -1.27 -5.82 4.01
CA LYS A 65 -1.90 -4.50 4.22
C LYS A 65 -1.45 -3.51 3.15
N TRP A 66 -0.14 -3.37 2.92
CA TRP A 66 0.39 -2.46 1.91
C TRP A 66 -0.02 -2.85 0.49
N THR A 67 -0.08 -4.15 0.19
CA THR A 67 -0.58 -4.65 -1.10
C THR A 67 -2.04 -4.25 -1.32
N LEU A 68 -2.90 -4.45 -0.31
CA LEU A 68 -4.32 -4.09 -0.39
C LEU A 68 -4.54 -2.57 -0.50
N LEU A 69 -3.78 -1.77 0.26
CA LEU A 69 -3.88 -0.30 0.21
C LEU A 69 -3.51 0.25 -1.18
N VAL A 70 -2.44 -0.27 -1.78
CA VAL A 70 -2.03 0.14 -3.12
C VAL A 70 -3.01 -0.36 -4.18
N ASP A 71 -3.57 -1.55 -4.01
CA ASP A 71 -4.62 -2.07 -4.91
C ASP A 71 -5.91 -1.23 -4.86
N GLU A 72 -6.32 -0.79 -3.67
CA GLU A 72 -7.46 0.12 -3.48
C GLU A 72 -7.20 1.50 -4.12
N ALA A 73 -6.01 2.07 -3.89
CA ALA A 73 -5.61 3.35 -4.49
C ALA A 73 -5.56 3.25 -6.03
N ARG A 74 -4.99 2.17 -6.56
CA ARG A 74 -4.99 1.89 -8.00
C ARG A 74 -6.39 1.73 -8.56
N SER A 75 -7.25 0.98 -7.88
CA SER A 75 -8.65 0.79 -8.29
C SER A 75 -9.40 2.13 -8.34
N SER A 76 -9.12 3.02 -7.39
CA SER A 76 -9.65 4.38 -7.39
C SER A 76 -9.16 5.19 -8.59
N LEU A 77 -7.86 5.14 -8.92
CA LEU A 77 -7.32 5.81 -10.11
C LEU A 77 -7.87 5.23 -11.42
N LEU A 78 -8.08 3.91 -11.52
CA LEU A 78 -8.70 3.27 -12.67
C LEU A 78 -10.15 3.74 -12.84
N ALA A 79 -10.90 3.84 -11.74
CA ALA A 79 -12.25 4.38 -11.77
C ALA A 79 -12.27 5.83 -12.27
N ILE A 80 -11.33 6.67 -11.81
CA ILE A 80 -11.17 8.04 -12.30
C ILE A 80 -10.86 8.05 -13.79
N LYS A 81 -9.84 7.30 -14.22
CA LYS A 81 -9.41 7.21 -15.62
C LYS A 81 -10.49 6.70 -16.55
N SER A 82 -11.35 5.79 -16.09
CA SER A 82 -12.46 5.26 -16.88
C SER A 82 -13.45 6.34 -17.36
N ASN A 83 -13.50 7.50 -16.69
CA ASN A 83 -14.38 8.60 -17.09
C ASN A 83 -13.92 9.31 -18.38
N TYR A 84 -12.65 9.18 -18.75
CA TYR A 84 -12.07 9.91 -19.89
C TYR A 84 -11.26 9.04 -20.84
N HIS A 85 -10.91 7.82 -20.46
CA HIS A 85 -10.15 6.90 -21.31
C HIS A 85 -10.85 6.67 -22.66
N GLY A 86 -10.10 6.80 -23.75
CA GLY A 86 -10.61 6.69 -25.12
C GLY A 86 -11.24 7.96 -25.70
N ASN A 87 -11.49 8.99 -24.90
CA ASN A 87 -12.16 10.24 -25.33
C ASN A 87 -11.21 11.46 -25.40
N LEU A 88 -9.94 11.28 -25.04
CA LEU A 88 -8.94 12.34 -25.06
C LEU A 88 -8.26 12.44 -26.43
N THR A 89 -8.15 13.66 -26.94
CA THR A 89 -7.30 13.95 -28.11
C THR A 89 -5.91 14.42 -27.65
N ASP A 90 -5.07 14.89 -28.57
CA ASP A 90 -3.80 15.55 -28.27
C ASP A 90 -3.96 17.02 -27.85
N SER A 91 -5.14 17.63 -27.98
CA SER A 91 -5.35 19.05 -27.65
C SER A 91 -5.59 19.27 -26.15
N PRO A 92 -4.74 20.05 -25.44
CA PRO A 92 -4.95 20.39 -24.01
C PRO A 92 -6.28 21.08 -23.73
N ILE A 93 -6.74 21.90 -24.68
CA ILE A 93 -8.02 22.63 -24.60
C ILE A 93 -9.18 21.65 -24.65
N GLN A 94 -9.16 20.69 -25.59
CA GLN A 94 -10.20 19.67 -25.68
C GLN A 94 -10.22 18.79 -24.42
N ARG A 95 -9.06 18.39 -23.90
CA ARG A 95 -8.93 17.59 -22.67
C ARG A 95 -9.56 18.27 -21.46
N ALA A 96 -9.26 19.57 -21.29
CA ALA A 96 -9.81 20.40 -20.23
C ALA A 96 -11.34 20.42 -20.21
N LEU A 97 -11.97 20.37 -21.38
CA LEU A 97 -13.43 20.40 -21.54
C LEU A 97 -14.07 19.00 -21.57
N ALA A 98 -13.35 17.99 -22.06
CA ALA A 98 -13.84 16.63 -22.20
C ALA A 98 -13.99 15.92 -20.85
N ILE A 99 -13.07 16.18 -19.91
CA ILE A 99 -13.11 15.58 -18.58
C ILE A 99 -14.22 16.25 -17.78
N ARG A 100 -15.26 15.49 -17.42
CA ARG A 100 -16.34 15.98 -16.57
C ARG A 100 -15.91 15.98 -15.10
N THR A 101 -16.65 16.70 -14.26
CA THR A 101 -16.50 16.63 -12.80
C THR A 101 -16.49 15.17 -12.35
N VAL A 102 -15.40 14.74 -11.71
CA VAL A 102 -15.27 13.37 -11.19
C VAL A 102 -15.79 13.34 -9.75
N LEU A 103 -16.76 12.49 -9.45
CA LEU A 103 -17.23 12.31 -8.07
C LEU A 103 -16.29 11.34 -7.34
N PHE A 104 -15.58 11.83 -6.32
CA PHE A 104 -14.56 11.06 -5.62
C PHE A 104 -15.14 10.35 -4.39
N THR A 105 -14.86 9.05 -4.30
CA THR A 105 -14.88 8.27 -3.04
C THR A 105 -13.50 7.77 -2.65
N ALA A 106 -12.45 8.24 -3.35
CA ALA A 106 -11.08 7.82 -3.13
C ALA A 106 -10.56 8.35 -1.78
N THR A 107 -9.99 7.45 -0.98
CA THR A 107 -9.42 7.76 0.32
C THR A 107 -7.90 7.98 0.20
N PRO A 108 -7.33 8.97 0.92
CA PRO A 108 -5.89 9.10 1.01
C PRO A 108 -5.32 7.95 1.83
N ILE A 109 -4.13 7.49 1.47
CA ILE A 109 -3.39 6.51 2.27
C ILE A 109 -2.73 7.26 3.42
N ASN A 110 -3.20 7.01 4.65
CA ASN A 110 -2.68 7.59 5.89
C ASN A 110 -2.09 6.47 6.75
N GLU A 111 -0.89 6.01 6.40
CA GLU A 111 -0.28 4.84 7.01
C GLU A 111 1.14 5.10 7.52
N GLU A 112 1.48 4.39 8.58
CA GLU A 112 2.79 4.47 9.20
C GLU A 112 3.80 3.55 8.50
N TYR A 113 4.94 4.12 8.13
CA TYR A 113 6.01 3.40 7.46
C TYR A 113 6.87 2.58 8.42
N LEU A 114 6.69 2.72 9.75
CA LEU A 114 7.48 2.03 10.76
C LEU A 114 7.41 0.50 10.61
N HIS A 115 6.24 -0.03 10.27
CA HIS A 115 6.03 -1.47 10.09
C HIS A 115 6.82 -2.06 8.90
N LEU A 116 7.35 -1.22 8.01
CA LEU A 116 8.24 -1.61 6.91
C LEU A 116 9.71 -1.77 7.34
N PHE A 117 10.01 -1.76 8.64
CA PHE A 117 11.38 -1.88 9.19
C PHE A 117 12.17 -3.08 8.64
N PHE A 118 11.48 -4.16 8.25
CA PHE A 118 12.13 -5.37 7.75
C PHE A 118 12.63 -5.26 6.31
N LEU A 119 12.29 -4.20 5.57
CA LEU A 119 12.74 -3.95 4.19
C LEU A 119 14.20 -3.49 4.11
N ILE A 120 14.81 -3.11 5.23
CA ILE A 120 16.17 -2.57 5.29
C ILE A 120 17.16 -3.65 4.81
N PRO A 121 17.94 -3.39 3.73
CA PRO A 121 18.90 -4.34 3.20
C PRO A 121 19.94 -4.70 4.26
N LYS A 122 20.28 -5.97 4.38
CA LYS A 122 21.36 -6.41 5.29
C LYS A 122 22.70 -6.02 4.68
N ALA A 123 23.60 -5.44 5.47
CA ALA A 123 24.92 -4.96 5.04
C ALA A 123 25.81 -6.00 4.32
N THR A 124 25.44 -7.28 4.38
CA THR A 124 26.12 -8.42 3.74
C THR A 124 25.71 -8.70 2.30
N GLU A 125 24.64 -8.08 1.79
CA GLU A 125 24.19 -8.27 0.40
C GLU A 125 25.01 -7.36 -0.54
N LYS A 126 25.67 -7.95 -1.54
CA LYS A 126 26.52 -7.23 -2.50
C LYS A 126 25.73 -6.08 -3.15
N LYS A 127 26.40 -4.94 -3.36
CA LYS A 127 25.93 -3.68 -3.96
C LYS A 127 25.23 -3.76 -5.34
N CYS A 128 25.04 -4.94 -5.92
CA CYS A 128 24.49 -5.11 -7.25
C CYS A 128 23.04 -5.60 -7.13
N GLU A 129 22.10 -4.74 -7.51
CA GLU A 129 20.63 -4.91 -7.48
C GLU A 129 19.93 -4.55 -6.16
N TYR A 130 19.97 -3.27 -5.79
CA TYR A 130 18.97 -2.74 -4.86
C TYR A 130 17.59 -2.79 -5.51
N GLN A 131 16.70 -3.64 -5.00
CA GLN A 131 15.31 -3.67 -5.44
C GLN A 131 14.65 -2.32 -5.13
N LYS A 132 13.99 -1.70 -6.13
CA LYS A 132 13.31 -0.40 -5.99
C LYS A 132 12.45 -0.32 -4.72
N TRP A 133 11.68 -1.37 -4.46
CA TRP A 133 10.74 -1.46 -3.34
C TRP A 133 11.36 -1.83 -1.99
N SER A 134 12.69 -1.96 -1.90
CA SER A 134 13.38 -2.01 -0.61
C SER A 134 13.51 -0.62 0.03
N GLN A 135 13.33 0.44 -0.76
CA GLN A 135 13.52 1.82 -0.34
C GLN A 135 12.20 2.40 0.16
N ILE A 136 12.08 2.56 1.49
CA ILE A 136 10.91 3.17 2.14
C ILE A 136 10.64 4.58 1.59
N SER A 137 11.68 5.32 1.20
CA SER A 137 11.55 6.63 0.56
C SER A 137 10.76 6.58 -0.75
N ILE A 138 10.98 5.55 -1.59
CA ILE A 138 10.26 5.40 -2.86
C ILE A 138 8.79 5.08 -2.61
N ILE A 139 8.50 4.16 -1.67
CA ILE A 139 7.12 3.84 -1.25
C ILE A 139 6.42 5.11 -0.73
N ARG A 140 7.13 5.90 0.09
CA ARG A 140 6.61 7.16 0.63
C ARG A 140 6.33 8.19 -0.46
N THR A 141 7.23 8.37 -1.42
CA THR A 141 7.03 9.29 -2.55
C THR A 141 5.82 8.88 -3.38
N MET A 142 5.67 7.59 -3.67
CA MET A 142 4.51 7.04 -4.39
C MET A 142 3.19 7.39 -3.68
N VAL A 143 3.10 7.13 -2.37
CA VAL A 143 1.91 7.47 -1.56
C VAL A 143 1.67 8.99 -1.50
N LEU A 144 2.71 9.79 -1.32
CA LEU A 144 2.59 11.26 -1.29
C LEU A 144 2.06 11.79 -2.62
N ASN A 145 2.57 11.28 -3.74
CA ASN A 145 2.14 11.65 -5.07
C ASN A 145 0.67 11.26 -5.31
N TYR A 146 0.23 10.09 -4.85
CA TYR A 146 -1.18 9.71 -4.88
C TYR A 146 -2.07 10.65 -4.06
N ASN A 147 -1.69 10.91 -2.80
CA ASN A 147 -2.45 11.82 -1.95
C ASN A 147 -2.50 13.25 -2.51
N ASN A 148 -1.43 13.72 -3.15
CA ASN A 148 -1.40 14.99 -3.85
C ASN A 148 -2.28 14.98 -5.12
N LEU A 149 -2.27 13.89 -5.88
CA LEU A 149 -3.12 13.72 -7.05
C LEU A 149 -4.60 13.82 -6.67
N LEU A 150 -5.03 13.23 -5.55
CA LEU A 150 -6.41 13.36 -5.07
C LEU A 150 -6.79 14.83 -4.81
N LYS A 151 -5.89 15.61 -4.20
CA LYS A 151 -6.10 17.04 -3.95
C LYS A 151 -6.17 17.85 -5.26
N LEU A 152 -5.32 17.54 -6.22
CA LEU A 152 -5.31 18.19 -7.54
C LEU A 152 -6.60 17.94 -8.30
N TRP A 153 -7.11 16.71 -8.23
CA TRP A 153 -8.39 16.30 -8.80
C TRP A 153 -9.58 17.05 -8.18
N ILE A 154 -9.60 17.19 -6.84
CA ILE A 154 -10.58 18.03 -6.14
C ILE A 154 -10.46 19.48 -6.62
N LYS A 155 -9.25 20.02 -6.68
CA LYS A 155 -9.02 21.40 -7.09
C LYS A 155 -9.46 21.66 -8.53
N ARG A 156 -9.20 20.71 -9.42
CA ARG A 156 -9.65 20.73 -10.82
C ARG A 156 -11.17 20.79 -10.90
N ASN A 157 -11.89 20.00 -10.11
CA ASN A 157 -13.35 20.05 -10.05
C ASN A 157 -13.90 21.37 -9.54
N GLU A 158 -13.25 21.98 -8.53
CA GLU A 158 -13.62 23.31 -8.03
C GLU A 158 -13.50 24.40 -9.11
N VAL A 159 -12.48 24.29 -9.97
CA VAL A 159 -12.26 25.23 -11.08
C VAL A 159 -13.19 24.94 -12.26
N GLU A 160 -13.41 23.67 -12.61
CA GLU A 160 -14.23 23.27 -13.77
C GLU A 160 -15.71 23.59 -13.59
N ARG A 161 -16.29 23.33 -12.42
CA ARG A 161 -17.72 23.50 -12.18
C ARG A 161 -18.25 24.90 -12.53
N PRO A 162 -17.70 26.01 -12.00
CA PRO A 162 -18.19 27.34 -12.34
C PRO A 162 -17.94 27.71 -13.81
N ILE A 163 -16.88 27.17 -14.43
CA ILE A 163 -16.61 27.37 -15.86
C ILE A 163 -17.72 26.73 -16.69
N LYS A 164 -18.06 25.48 -16.40
CA LYS A 164 -19.11 24.73 -17.09
C LYS A 164 -20.48 25.38 -16.90
N GLU A 165 -20.81 25.81 -15.67
CA GLU A 165 -22.06 26.52 -15.40
C GLU A 165 -22.20 27.81 -16.23
N LYS A 166 -21.13 28.61 -16.32
CA LYS A 166 -21.11 29.83 -17.16
C LYS A 166 -21.27 29.53 -18.64
N LEU A 167 -20.56 28.51 -19.14
CA LEU A 167 -20.66 28.09 -20.54
C LEU A 167 -22.06 27.60 -20.87
N LEU A 168 -22.66 26.78 -20.00
CA LEU A 168 -24.03 26.32 -20.16
C LEU A 168 -25.02 27.49 -20.10
N GLN A 169 -24.89 28.44 -19.19
CA GLN A 169 -25.78 29.60 -19.13
C GLN A 169 -25.73 30.44 -20.42
N LYS A 170 -24.51 30.73 -20.92
CA LYS A 170 -24.31 31.62 -22.09
C LYS A 170 -24.66 30.96 -23.43
N TYR A 171 -24.44 29.64 -23.56
CA TYR A 171 -24.61 28.90 -24.81
C TYR A 171 -25.72 27.83 -24.75
N SER A 172 -26.60 27.91 -23.75
CA SER A 172 -27.69 26.97 -23.38
C SER A 172 -28.68 26.60 -24.49
N GLN A 173 -28.67 27.25 -25.64
CA GLN A 173 -29.61 26.92 -26.72
C GLN A 173 -29.37 25.54 -27.34
N ASN A 174 -28.18 24.94 -27.14
CA ASN A 174 -27.91 23.55 -27.51
C ASN A 174 -27.25 22.82 -26.34
N ALA A 175 -27.72 21.61 -26.01
CA ALA A 175 -27.11 20.74 -25.00
C ALA A 175 -25.64 20.37 -25.32
N TYR A 176 -25.21 20.65 -26.56
CA TYR A 176 -23.85 20.62 -27.06
C TYR A 176 -23.63 21.90 -27.89
N ALA A 177 -22.95 22.89 -27.32
CA ALA A 177 -22.48 24.05 -28.08
C ALA A 177 -21.03 23.81 -28.48
N ASP A 178 -20.73 23.86 -29.77
CA ASP A 178 -19.35 23.92 -30.28
C ASP A 178 -18.80 25.32 -29.97
N VAL A 179 -18.33 25.51 -28.74
CA VAL A 179 -17.76 26.79 -28.29
C VAL A 179 -16.29 26.85 -28.72
N ASN A 180 -15.94 27.87 -29.51
CA ASN A 180 -14.54 28.14 -29.87
C ASN A 180 -13.74 28.58 -28.62
N THR A 181 -12.43 28.31 -28.59
CA THR A 181 -11.50 28.78 -27.56
C THR A 181 -11.62 30.28 -27.29
N ASP A 182 -11.77 31.12 -28.31
CA ASP A 182 -11.90 32.57 -28.11
C ASP A 182 -13.18 32.94 -27.35
N GLN A 183 -14.29 32.25 -27.65
CA GLN A 183 -15.58 32.43 -26.97
C GLN A 183 -15.53 31.94 -25.51
N ILE A 184 -14.77 30.87 -25.26
CA ILE A 184 -14.50 30.39 -23.90
C ILE A 184 -13.71 31.46 -23.14
N ILE A 185 -12.60 31.94 -23.70
CA ILE A 185 -11.75 32.96 -23.06
C ILE A 185 -12.54 34.24 -22.76
N GLU A 186 -13.39 34.69 -23.68
CA GLU A 186 -14.26 35.85 -23.49
C GLU A 186 -15.29 35.62 -22.36
N CYS A 187 -15.78 34.38 -22.20
CA CYS A 187 -16.79 34.04 -21.21
C CYS A 187 -16.24 33.84 -19.79
N ILE A 188 -15.07 33.20 -19.65
CA ILE A 188 -14.54 32.77 -18.33
C ILE A 188 -13.24 33.48 -17.93
N GLY A 189 -12.59 34.18 -18.87
CA GLY A 189 -11.28 34.81 -18.69
C GLY A 189 -10.12 33.84 -18.90
N ALA A 190 -9.07 34.34 -19.54
CA ALA A 190 -7.87 33.55 -19.89
C ALA A 190 -7.23 32.89 -18.67
N ALA A 191 -7.16 33.58 -17.52
CA ALA A 191 -6.53 33.05 -16.32
C ALA A 191 -7.24 31.81 -15.73
N ASN A 192 -8.59 31.84 -15.68
CA ASN A 192 -9.37 30.70 -15.20
C ASN A 192 -9.27 29.52 -16.16
N PHE A 193 -9.28 29.80 -17.47
CA PHE A 193 -9.14 28.75 -18.46
C PHE A 193 -7.74 28.11 -18.45
N ALA A 194 -6.69 28.93 -18.34
CA ALA A 194 -5.32 28.46 -18.18
C ALA A 194 -5.18 27.55 -16.96
N SER A 195 -5.78 27.93 -15.82
CA SER A 195 -5.79 27.13 -14.61
C SER A 195 -6.48 25.76 -14.81
N LEU A 196 -7.61 25.73 -15.51
CA LEU A 196 -8.31 24.47 -15.81
C LEU A 196 -7.47 23.56 -16.71
N VAL A 197 -6.87 24.10 -17.77
CA VAL A 197 -5.97 23.36 -18.67
C VAL A 197 -4.77 22.83 -17.88
N ASP A 198 -4.16 23.67 -17.05
CA ASP A 198 -2.98 23.31 -16.27
C ASP A 198 -3.23 22.15 -15.32
N LEU A 199 -4.30 22.27 -14.53
CA LEU A 199 -4.71 21.23 -13.60
C LEU A 199 -5.07 19.95 -14.35
N THR A 200 -5.76 20.06 -15.50
CA THR A 200 -6.17 18.90 -16.30
C THR A 200 -4.98 18.12 -16.83
N GLU A 201 -3.99 18.79 -17.43
CA GLU A 201 -2.79 18.12 -17.94
C GLU A 201 -2.00 17.45 -16.81
N HIS A 202 -1.87 18.13 -15.67
CA HIS A 202 -1.15 17.60 -14.53
C HIS A 202 -1.83 16.37 -13.92
N VAL A 203 -3.16 16.38 -13.75
CA VAL A 203 -3.89 15.22 -13.19
C VAL A 203 -3.92 14.04 -14.15
N ILE A 204 -4.05 14.24 -15.47
CA ILE A 204 -4.03 13.14 -16.45
C ILE A 204 -2.67 12.45 -16.38
N LYS A 205 -1.58 13.21 -16.52
CA LYS A 205 -0.25 12.65 -16.59
C LYS A 205 0.16 11.95 -15.30
N LEU A 206 -0.09 12.59 -14.15
CA LEU A 206 0.20 11.97 -12.85
C LEU A 206 -0.69 10.75 -12.57
N THR A 207 -1.94 10.72 -13.05
CA THR A 207 -2.79 9.51 -12.94
C THR A 207 -2.19 8.36 -13.74
N ASP A 208 -1.76 8.60 -14.98
CA ASP A 208 -1.16 7.56 -15.83
C ASP A 208 0.15 7.03 -15.24
N ASP A 209 1.03 7.92 -14.79
CA ASP A 209 2.32 7.52 -14.21
C ASP A 209 2.13 6.75 -12.89
N LEU A 210 1.22 7.19 -12.01
CA LEU A 210 0.92 6.46 -10.78
C LEU A 210 0.24 5.10 -11.03
N LEU A 211 -0.58 4.96 -12.07
CA LEU A 211 -1.17 3.66 -12.42
C LEU A 211 -0.09 2.64 -12.81
N VAL A 212 0.92 3.08 -13.58
CA VAL A 212 2.08 2.24 -13.92
C VAL A 212 2.90 1.92 -12.68
N GLU A 213 3.16 2.94 -11.84
CA GLU A 213 3.92 2.78 -10.61
C GLU A 213 3.26 1.80 -9.63
N PHE A 214 1.94 1.90 -9.45
CA PHE A 214 1.16 0.98 -8.63
C PHE A 214 1.13 -0.43 -9.20
N ASP A 215 0.99 -0.59 -10.51
CA ASP A 215 1.07 -1.92 -11.12
C ASP A 215 2.45 -2.56 -10.92
N ASN A 216 3.53 -1.77 -11.04
CA ASN A 216 4.88 -2.24 -10.73
C ASN A 216 5.05 -2.60 -9.24
N PHE A 217 4.51 -1.80 -8.33
CA PHE A 217 4.53 -2.11 -6.89
C PHE A 217 3.84 -3.43 -6.60
N LEU A 218 2.61 -3.62 -7.09
CA LEU A 218 1.80 -4.79 -6.82
C LEU A 218 2.41 -6.08 -7.36
N HIS A 219 3.16 -6.01 -8.46
CA HIS A 219 3.90 -7.17 -8.99
C HIS A 219 5.21 -7.44 -8.25
N GLU A 220 6.01 -6.42 -7.96
CA GLU A 220 7.39 -6.60 -7.50
C GLU A 220 7.53 -6.60 -5.97
N PHE A 221 6.77 -5.78 -5.25
CA PHE A 221 6.90 -5.64 -3.80
C PHE A 221 6.57 -6.92 -3.03
N PRO A 222 5.44 -7.62 -3.28
CA PRO A 222 5.13 -8.85 -2.56
C PRO A 222 6.17 -9.95 -2.81
N ASN A 223 6.71 -10.02 -4.03
CA ASN A 223 7.75 -10.98 -4.41
C ASN A 223 9.07 -10.69 -3.68
N TYR A 224 9.48 -9.42 -3.63
CA TYR A 224 10.65 -9.01 -2.86
C TYR A 224 10.46 -9.28 -1.37
N ALA A 225 9.34 -8.86 -0.78
CA ALA A 225 9.09 -9.00 0.63
C ALA A 225 9.01 -10.48 1.08
N LYS A 226 8.55 -11.38 0.19
CA LYS A 226 8.57 -12.83 0.42
C LYS A 226 9.98 -13.38 0.66
N THR A 227 11.02 -12.76 0.11
CA THR A 227 12.42 -13.15 0.36
C THR A 227 12.89 -12.80 1.78
N LEU A 228 12.22 -11.84 2.43
CA LEU A 228 12.53 -11.33 3.77
C LEU A 228 11.71 -12.00 4.88
N ILE A 229 10.74 -12.83 4.51
CA ILE A 229 9.80 -13.50 5.42
C ILE A 229 10.03 -15.01 5.41
N ASN A 230 10.13 -15.61 6.60
CA ASN A 230 10.24 -17.05 6.76
C ASN A 230 8.88 -17.74 6.61
N THR A 231 8.40 -17.79 5.38
CA THR A 231 7.10 -18.42 5.00
C THR A 231 6.99 -19.89 5.42
N LYS A 232 8.11 -20.61 5.56
CA LYS A 232 8.10 -22.01 6.05
C LYS A 232 7.54 -22.12 7.47
N ARG A 233 7.75 -21.10 8.31
CA ARG A 233 7.22 -21.03 9.68
C ARG A 233 5.76 -20.56 9.73
N LEU A 234 5.26 -19.98 8.64
CA LEU A 234 3.92 -19.39 8.55
C LEU A 234 2.89 -20.25 7.80
N LYS A 235 3.21 -21.50 7.43
CA LYS A 235 2.33 -22.38 6.64
C LYS A 235 0.89 -22.51 7.16
N ARG A 236 0.68 -22.38 8.48
CA ARG A 236 -0.65 -22.47 9.12
C ARG A 236 -1.31 -21.10 9.34
N TYR A 237 -0.59 -20.01 9.14
CA TYR A 237 -1.09 -18.66 9.36
C TYR A 237 -1.72 -18.07 8.10
N GLY A 238 -1.02 -18.16 6.97
CA GLY A 238 -1.53 -17.65 5.70
C GLY A 238 -0.45 -17.54 4.64
N SER A 239 -0.76 -16.80 3.59
CA SER A 239 0.13 -16.51 2.47
C SER A 239 0.24 -15.01 2.22
N ILE A 240 1.34 -14.62 1.60
CA ILE A 240 1.49 -13.27 1.04
C ILE A 240 0.54 -13.13 -0.14
N LEU A 241 -0.24 -12.05 -0.16
CA LEU A 241 -1.10 -11.70 -1.27
C LEU A 241 -0.24 -11.36 -2.49
N THR A 242 -0.55 -11.99 -3.61
CA THR A 242 0.10 -11.72 -4.89
C THR A 242 -0.92 -11.12 -5.84
N TYR A 243 -0.51 -10.11 -6.57
CA TYR A 243 -1.32 -9.50 -7.61
C TYR A 243 -1.05 -10.19 -8.95
N SER A 244 -2.11 -10.41 -9.73
CA SER A 244 -2.02 -10.72 -11.15
C SER A 244 -3.14 -10.01 -11.88
N ASN A 245 -2.79 -9.36 -12.99
CA ASN A 245 -3.78 -8.77 -13.90
C ASN A 245 -4.55 -9.84 -14.71
N ASN A 246 -4.23 -11.14 -14.55
CA ASN A 246 -4.86 -12.29 -15.22
C ASN A 246 -5.01 -12.12 -16.75
N SER A 247 -4.12 -11.35 -17.40
CA SER A 247 -4.25 -10.99 -18.82
C SER A 247 -5.59 -10.31 -19.18
N ASN A 248 -6.20 -9.59 -18.24
CA ASN A 248 -7.41 -8.84 -18.48
C ASN A 248 -7.13 -7.67 -19.45
N LYS A 249 -7.52 -7.84 -20.71
CA LYS A 249 -7.28 -6.86 -21.79
C LYS A 249 -7.80 -5.46 -21.47
N LYS A 250 -8.95 -5.35 -20.80
CA LYS A 250 -9.56 -4.05 -20.45
C LYS A 250 -8.76 -3.33 -19.37
N LEU A 251 -8.22 -4.08 -18.41
CA LEU A 251 -7.36 -3.54 -17.39
C LEU A 251 -6.01 -3.10 -17.99
N LEU A 252 -5.44 -3.93 -18.88
CA LEU A 252 -4.20 -3.62 -19.58
C LEU A 252 -4.32 -2.35 -20.43
N SER A 253 -5.42 -2.17 -21.16
CA SER A 253 -5.64 -0.95 -21.94
C SER A 253 -5.76 0.29 -21.05
N MET A 254 -6.29 0.16 -19.82
CA MET A 254 -6.32 1.27 -18.87
C MET A 254 -4.95 1.60 -18.25
N LEU A 255 -3.94 0.73 -18.38
CA LEU A 255 -2.56 1.04 -17.98
C LEU A 255 -1.80 1.79 -19.08
N GLU A 256 -2.28 1.76 -20.33
CA GLU A 256 -1.68 2.53 -21.42
C GLU A 256 -1.79 4.03 -21.12
N LYS A 257 -0.69 4.77 -21.29
CA LYS A 257 -0.69 6.21 -21.09
C LYS A 257 -1.66 6.88 -22.05
N SER A 258 -2.31 7.93 -21.58
CA SER A 258 -3.14 8.80 -22.43
C SER A 258 -2.29 9.39 -23.56
N PRO A 259 -2.90 9.83 -24.68
CA PRO A 259 -2.14 10.41 -25.78
C PRO A 259 -1.20 11.52 -25.31
N THR A 260 -0.12 11.79 -26.03
CA THR A 260 0.75 12.92 -25.65
C THR A 260 0.07 14.24 -26.04
N SER A 261 0.10 15.22 -25.15
CA SER A 261 -0.50 16.53 -25.40
C SER A 261 0.36 17.36 -26.36
N ASN A 262 -0.27 17.97 -27.36
CA ASN A 262 0.36 18.98 -28.21
C ASN A 262 0.21 20.36 -27.57
N TYR A 263 1.27 20.83 -26.92
CA TYR A 263 1.26 22.10 -26.21
C TYR A 263 1.31 23.34 -27.11
N GLU A 264 1.45 23.19 -28.43
CA GLU A 264 1.48 24.33 -29.36
C GLU A 264 0.23 25.22 -29.25
N SER A 265 -0.94 24.61 -29.04
CA SER A 265 -2.22 25.33 -28.97
C SER A 265 -2.37 26.19 -27.72
N VAL A 266 -1.50 26.02 -26.70
CA VAL A 266 -1.62 26.71 -25.41
C VAL A 266 -0.42 27.60 -25.06
N ILE A 267 0.58 27.71 -25.93
CA ILE A 267 1.74 28.61 -25.75
C ILE A 267 1.28 30.04 -25.43
N LYS A 268 0.33 30.58 -26.20
CA LYS A 268 -0.20 31.94 -25.99
C LYS A 268 -0.97 32.07 -24.67
N LEU A 269 -1.62 31.00 -24.23
CA LEU A 269 -2.41 30.97 -23.00
C LEU A 269 -1.51 31.00 -21.75
N PHE A 270 -0.37 30.31 -21.81
CA PHE A 270 0.57 30.20 -20.70
C PHE A 270 1.73 31.20 -20.75
N GLY A 271 2.02 31.79 -21.91
CA GLY A 271 3.21 32.62 -22.11
C GLY A 271 4.52 31.84 -21.96
N MET A 272 4.51 30.54 -22.28
CA MET A 272 5.64 29.61 -22.12
C MET A 272 5.93 28.88 -23.42
N THR A 273 7.18 28.47 -23.64
CA THR A 273 7.55 27.61 -24.78
C THR A 273 7.05 26.18 -24.58
N VAL A 274 7.03 25.39 -25.66
CA VAL A 274 6.65 23.96 -25.60
C VAL A 274 7.55 23.18 -24.66
N GLU A 275 8.85 23.48 -24.63
CA GLU A 275 9.84 22.83 -23.78
C GLU A 275 9.59 23.14 -22.30
N GLN A 276 9.29 24.40 -21.98
CA GLN A 276 8.94 24.81 -20.62
C GLN A 276 7.67 24.11 -20.12
N LEU A 277 6.66 23.97 -20.99
CA LEU A 277 5.43 23.24 -20.66
C LEU A 277 5.70 21.74 -20.48
N ARG A 278 6.52 21.13 -21.34
CA ARG A 278 6.93 19.72 -21.18
C ARG A 278 7.65 19.48 -19.85
N GLU A 279 8.54 20.40 -19.46
CA GLU A 279 9.26 20.32 -18.19
C GLU A 279 8.31 20.51 -17.00
N LYS A 280 7.41 21.49 -17.08
CA LYS A 280 6.42 21.79 -16.03
C LYS A 280 5.55 20.59 -15.69
N TYR A 281 5.16 19.81 -16.71
CA TYR A 281 4.32 18.64 -16.52
C TYR A 281 5.11 17.36 -16.21
N LYS A 282 6.41 17.42 -15.93
CA LYS A 282 7.13 16.24 -15.45
C LYS A 282 6.61 15.81 -14.07
N THR A 283 6.46 14.50 -13.89
CA THR A 283 5.91 13.91 -12.66
C THR A 283 6.99 13.28 -11.79
N GLY A 284 8.20 13.10 -12.33
CA GLY A 284 9.32 12.44 -11.66
C GLY A 284 9.32 10.92 -11.83
N TYR A 285 8.40 10.37 -12.63
CA TYR A 285 8.32 8.96 -12.99
C TYR A 285 8.88 8.67 -14.40
N GLU A 286 9.39 9.69 -15.08
CA GLU A 286 10.09 9.57 -16.35
C GLU A 286 11.53 9.07 -16.14
N LEU A 287 11.71 7.78 -15.86
CA LEU A 287 12.99 7.07 -15.82
C LEU A 287 13.12 6.07 -16.97
#